data_AF-A0A957P775-F1
#
_entry.id   AF-A0A957P775-F1
#
_cell.length_a   1.000
_cell.length_b   1.000
_cell.length_c   1.000
_cell.angle_alpha   90.00
_cell.angle_beta   90.00
_cell.angle_gamma   90.00
#
_symmetry.space_group_name_H-M   'P 1'
#
loop_
_entity.id
_entity.type
_entity.pdbx_description
1 polymer ?
#
loop_
_entity_poly.entity_id
_entity_poly.type
_entity_poly.pdbx_seq_one_letter_code
_entity_poly.pdbx_strand_id
1 'polypeptide(L)'
;MKSSFLNRTFLFKIATCCAILLASAGSFLYFWLLADLPPISSVETRLVRPTTQILDRNGQLLYEVVDPNAGKQISLALETLPKACIQATLSTEDSRFYYHPGV
;
A
#
# COMPACT_ATOMS: atom_id res chain seq x y z
N MET A 1 60.61 -1.10 11.18
CA MET A 1 59.69 -2.04 10.48
C MET A 1 58.29 -2.17 11.12
N LYS A 2 57.80 -1.20 11.93
CA LYS A 2 56.50 -1.27 12.65
C LYS A 2 55.39 -0.35 12.09
N SER A 3 55.72 0.67 11.30
CA SER A 3 54.75 1.70 10.87
C SER A 3 53.74 1.20 9.82
N SER A 4 54.14 0.29 8.92
CA SER A 4 53.25 -0.25 7.88
C SER A 4 52.14 -1.15 8.46
N PHE A 5 52.41 -1.88 9.54
CA PHE A 5 51.45 -2.77 10.20
C PHE A 5 50.41 -1.99 11.02
N LEU A 6 50.83 -0.90 11.68
CA LEU A 6 49.95 -0.03 12.44
C LEU A 6 48.98 0.74 11.53
N ASN A 7 49.46 1.20 10.37
CA ASN A 7 48.62 1.86 9.36
C ASN A 7 47.60 0.88 8.76
N ARG A 8 47.97 -0.39 8.53
CA ARG A 8 47.03 -1.40 7.99
C ARG A 8 45.91 -1.71 8.97
N THR A 9 46.22 -1.93 10.25
CA THR A 9 45.21 -2.20 11.29
C THR A 9 44.32 -0.98 11.57
N PHE A 10 44.87 0.24 11.49
CA PHE A 10 44.10 1.48 11.59
C PHE A 10 43.14 1.67 10.41
N LEU A 11 43.59 1.42 9.17
CA LEU A 11 42.73 1.44 7.98
C LEU A 11 41.61 0.40 8.05
N PHE A 12 41.90 -0.81 8.54
CA PHE A 12 40.87 -1.83 8.77
C PHE A 12 39.80 -1.37 9.78
N LYS A 13 40.20 -0.71 10.87
CA LYS A 13 39.26 -0.16 11.86
C LYS A 13 38.36 0.92 11.27
N ILE A 14 38.92 1.83 10.46
CA ILE A 14 38.14 2.86 9.75
C ILE A 14 37.16 2.21 8.79
N ALA A 15 37.61 1.24 7.99
CA ALA A 15 36.76 0.54 7.04
C ALA A 15 35.59 -0.17 7.74
N THR A 16 35.85 -0.85 8.87
CA THR A 16 34.79 -1.47 9.67
C THR A 16 33.83 -0.44 10.27
N CYS A 17 34.33 0.70 10.72
CA CYS A 17 33.48 1.78 11.27
C CYS A 17 32.58 2.38 10.18
N CYS A 18 33.12 2.66 9.00
CA CYS A 18 32.35 3.13 7.84
C CYS A 18 31.29 2.11 7.41
N ALA A 19 31.62 0.81 7.39
CA ALA A 19 30.67 -0.24 7.06
C ALA A 19 29.51 -0.32 8.06
N ILE A 20 29.80 -0.19 9.36
CA ILE A 20 28.76 -0.16 10.41
C ILE A 20 27.88 1.09 10.24
N LEU A 21 28.47 2.25 9.97
CA LEU A 21 27.71 3.49 9.73
C LEU A 21 26.79 3.35 8.53
N LEU A 22 27.28 2.83 7.42
CA LEU A 22 26.48 2.56 6.22
C LEU A 22 25.33 1.58 6.50
N ALA A 23 25.60 0.48 7.21
CA ALA A 23 24.58 -0.48 7.59
C ALA A 23 23.51 0.16 8.49
N SER A 24 23.93 0.94 9.49
CA SER A 24 23.02 1.63 10.41
C SER A 24 22.14 2.67 9.70
N ALA A 25 22.73 3.45 8.79
CA ALA A 25 22.01 4.41 7.96
C ALA A 25 21.01 3.71 7.02
N GLY A 26 21.42 2.59 6.41
CA GLY A 26 20.55 1.78 5.57
C GLY A 26 19.37 1.17 6.34
N SER A 27 19.62 0.62 7.53
CA SER A 27 18.56 0.10 8.40
C SER A 27 17.61 1.21 8.85
N PHE A 28 18.15 2.37 9.26
CA PHE A 28 17.32 3.51 9.63
C PHE A 28 16.43 3.96 8.48
N LEU A 29 16.98 4.10 7.27
CA LEU A 29 16.23 4.47 6.08
C LEU A 29 15.13 3.44 5.76
N TYR A 30 15.45 2.15 5.86
CA TYR A 30 14.49 1.08 5.66
C TYR A 30 13.31 1.18 6.64
N PHE A 31 13.59 1.29 7.95
CA PHE A 31 12.52 1.41 8.94
C PHE A 31 11.73 2.71 8.80
N TRP A 32 12.39 3.82 8.46
CA TRP A 32 11.71 5.09 8.25
C TRP A 32 10.78 5.07 7.04
N LEU A 33 11.21 4.46 5.92
CA LEU A 33 10.40 4.37 4.70
C LEU A 33 9.18 3.44 4.87
N LEU A 34 9.32 2.37 5.66
CA LEU A 34 8.25 1.40 5.89
C LEU A 34 7.43 1.67 7.17
N ALA A 35 7.74 2.71 7.95
CA ALA A 35 7.08 2.96 9.24
C ALA A 35 5.56 3.15 9.12
N ASP A 36 5.12 3.79 8.03
CA ASP A 36 3.70 4.10 7.78
C ASP A 36 2.98 3.02 6.95
N LEU A 37 3.69 1.96 6.54
CA LEU A 37 3.07 0.90 5.75
C LEU A 37 2.15 0.06 6.65
N PRO A 38 0.85 -0.03 6.32
CA PRO A 38 -0.07 -0.85 7.08
C PRO A 38 0.28 -2.34 6.89
N PRO A 39 0.04 -3.19 7.91
CA PRO A 39 0.27 -4.62 7.79
C PRO A 39 -0.67 -5.25 6.76
N ILE A 40 -0.21 -6.29 6.07
CA ILE A 40 -0.96 -6.95 4.98
C ILE A 40 -2.34 -7.47 5.45
N SER A 41 -2.43 -7.92 6.72
CA SER A 41 -3.67 -8.37 7.35
C SER A 41 -4.72 -7.27 7.54
N SER A 42 -4.34 -5.99 7.44
CA SER A 42 -5.29 -4.87 7.55
C SER A 42 -6.20 -4.72 6.33
N VAL A 43 -5.87 -5.38 5.21
CA VAL A 43 -6.68 -5.36 3.98
C VAL A 43 -8.05 -5.97 4.23
N GLU A 44 -8.14 -7.05 5.01
CA GLU A 44 -9.43 -7.65 5.39
C GLU A 44 -10.25 -6.76 6.33
N THR A 45 -9.59 -5.90 7.11
CA THR A 45 -10.30 -5.00 8.04
C THR A 45 -10.90 -3.79 7.33
N ARG A 46 -10.40 -3.48 6.12
CA ARG A 46 -10.92 -2.42 5.24
C ARG A 46 -11.94 -2.98 4.24
N LEU A 47 -12.66 -4.05 4.58
CA LEU A 47 -13.90 -4.40 3.89
C LEU A 47 -14.76 -3.13 3.84
N VAL A 48 -14.92 -2.62 2.62
CA VAL A 48 -15.75 -1.49 2.25
C VAL A 48 -17.07 -1.63 2.98
N ARG A 49 -17.28 -0.82 4.02
CA ARG A 49 -18.55 -0.82 4.74
C ARG A 49 -19.54 -0.09 3.85
N PRO A 50 -20.59 -0.75 3.36
CA PRO A 50 -21.60 -0.05 2.57
C PRO A 50 -22.17 1.11 3.38
N THR A 51 -22.41 2.23 2.71
CA THR A 51 -23.08 3.38 3.29
C THR A 51 -24.42 2.93 3.89
N THR A 52 -24.69 3.33 5.14
CA THR A 52 -25.96 3.00 5.77
C THR A 52 -27.08 3.80 5.12
N GLN A 53 -28.10 3.11 4.63
CA GLN A 53 -29.26 3.72 3.96
C GLN A 53 -30.50 3.64 4.85
N ILE A 54 -31.18 4.76 5.00
CA ILE A 54 -32.49 4.87 5.67
C ILE A 54 -33.53 4.97 4.58
N LEU A 55 -34.44 3.99 4.53
CA LEU A 55 -35.48 3.88 3.52
C LEU A 55 -36.86 4.14 4.14
N ASP A 56 -37.83 4.56 3.33
CA ASP A 56 -39.24 4.60 3.72
C ASP A 56 -39.87 3.18 3.67
N ARG A 57 -41.16 3.10 4.01
CA ARG A 57 -41.90 1.81 4.00
C ARG A 57 -42.05 1.16 2.61
N ASN A 58 -41.85 1.94 1.55
CA ASN A 58 -41.95 1.50 0.16
C ASN A 58 -40.54 1.22 -0.44
N GLY A 59 -39.47 1.37 0.35
CA GLY A 59 -38.09 1.21 -0.10
C GLY A 59 -37.48 2.45 -0.75
N GLN A 60 -38.14 3.60 -0.71
CA GLN A 60 -37.60 4.85 -1.23
C GLN A 60 -36.52 5.40 -0.30
N LEU A 61 -35.36 5.77 -0.85
CA LEU A 61 -34.26 6.33 -0.08
C LEU A 61 -34.65 7.67 0.56
N LEU A 62 -34.57 7.74 1.88
CA LEU A 62 -34.81 8.95 2.67
C LEU A 62 -33.50 9.63 3.07
N TYR A 63 -32.49 8.84 3.46
CA TYR A 63 -31.22 9.38 3.94
C TYR A 63 -30.07 8.38 3.80
N GLU A 64 -28.85 8.91 3.68
CA GLU A 64 -27.61 8.12 3.65
C GLU A 64 -26.64 8.66 4.70
N VAL A 65 -26.15 7.79 5.58
CA VAL A 65 -25.11 8.13 6.55
C VAL A 65 -23.74 7.93 5.89
N VAL A 66 -23.19 9.01 5.32
CA VAL A 66 -21.92 9.00 4.60
C VAL A 66 -20.76 9.22 5.57
N ASP A 67 -19.74 8.36 5.50
CA ASP A 67 -18.50 8.55 6.24
C ASP A 67 -17.72 9.74 5.63
N PRO A 68 -17.36 10.78 6.41
CA PRO A 68 -16.65 11.94 5.90
C PRO A 68 -15.24 11.63 5.36
N ASN A 69 -14.64 10.51 5.78
CA ASN A 69 -13.29 10.10 5.36
C ASN A 69 -13.29 9.02 4.27
N ALA A 70 -14.38 8.27 4.10
CA ALA A 70 -14.48 7.19 3.11
C ALA A 70 -15.42 7.49 1.94
N GLY A 71 -16.30 8.49 2.07
CA GLY A 71 -17.27 8.86 1.04
C GLY A 71 -18.42 7.86 0.92
N LYS A 72 -19.16 7.96 -0.18
CA LYS A 72 -20.30 7.07 -0.47
C LYS A 72 -19.80 5.75 -1.06
N GLN A 73 -20.21 4.64 -0.47
CA GLN A 73 -19.87 3.30 -0.94
C GLN A 73 -21.13 2.44 -1.05
N ILE A 74 -21.33 1.86 -2.24
CA ILE A 74 -22.38 0.88 -2.53
C ILE A 74 -21.70 -0.40 -3.01
N SER A 75 -22.04 -1.52 -2.40
CA SER A 75 -21.56 -2.83 -2.85
C SER A 75 -22.42 -3.29 -4.02
N LEU A 76 -21.79 -3.54 -5.17
CA LEU A 76 -22.44 -4.04 -6.38
C LEU A 76 -21.70 -5.31 -6.82
N ALA A 77 -22.45 -6.35 -7.16
CA ALA A 77 -21.88 -7.55 -7.75
C ALA A 77 -21.43 -7.26 -9.19
N LEU A 78 -20.31 -7.84 -9.63
CA LEU A 78 -19.71 -7.53 -10.93
C LEU A 78 -20.68 -7.81 -12.09
N GLU A 79 -21.49 -8.85 -11.98
CA GLU A 79 -22.53 -9.22 -12.94
C GLU A 79 -23.65 -8.17 -13.10
N THR A 80 -23.83 -7.28 -12.12
CA THR A 80 -24.82 -6.20 -12.17
C THR A 80 -24.31 -4.96 -12.90
N LEU A 81 -23.00 -4.86 -13.14
CA LEU A 81 -22.40 -3.70 -13.78
C LEU A 81 -22.62 -3.73 -15.30
N PRO A 82 -22.94 -2.58 -15.93
CA PRO A 82 -22.98 -2.48 -17.37
C PRO A 82 -21.63 -2.85 -18.01
N LYS A 83 -21.66 -3.64 -19.10
CA LYS A 83 -20.45 -4.05 -19.81
C LYS A 83 -19.57 -2.88 -20.24
N ALA A 84 -20.18 -1.76 -20.60
CA ALA A 84 -19.46 -0.55 -20.99
C ALA A 84 -18.58 0.01 -19.85
N CYS A 85 -19.05 -0.04 -18.60
CA CYS A 85 -18.27 0.40 -17.43
C CYS A 85 -17.04 -0.49 -17.25
N ILE A 86 -17.23 -1.82 -17.31
CA ILE A 86 -16.14 -2.80 -17.19
C ILE A 86 -15.11 -2.55 -18.30
N GLN A 87 -15.55 -2.44 -19.55
CA GLN A 87 -14.67 -2.22 -20.71
C GLN A 87 -13.93 -0.88 -20.65
N ALA A 88 -14.58 0.20 -20.19
CA ALA A 88 -13.95 1.50 -20.05
C ALA A 88 -12.83 1.47 -18.99
N THR A 89 -13.07 0.86 -17.83
CA THR A 89 -12.04 0.71 -16.79
C THR A 89 -10.87 -0.13 -17.28
N LEU A 90 -11.14 -1.29 -17.89
CA LEU A 90 -10.08 -2.13 -18.47
C LEU A 90 -9.27 -1.36 -19.51
N SER A 91 -9.93 -0.66 -20.44
CA SER A 91 -9.21 0.07 -21.50
C SER A 91 -8.34 1.21 -20.95
N THR A 92 -8.71 1.79 -19.80
CA THR A 92 -8.04 2.96 -19.21
C THR A 92 -6.93 2.57 -18.24
N GLU A 93 -7.18 1.59 -17.37
CA GLU A 93 -6.25 1.19 -16.30
C GLU A 93 -5.33 0.05 -16.77
N ASP A 94 -5.91 -1.04 -17.28
CA ASP A 94 -5.16 -2.19 -17.78
C ASP A 94 -5.94 -3.04 -18.80
N SER A 95 -5.65 -2.81 -20.08
CA SER A 95 -6.36 -3.46 -21.18
C SER A 95 -6.12 -4.97 -21.26
N ARG A 96 -5.06 -5.47 -20.62
CA ARG A 96 -4.71 -6.90 -20.62
C ARG A 96 -5.02 -7.59 -19.31
N PHE A 97 -5.70 -6.93 -18.36
CA PHE A 97 -5.94 -7.41 -16.98
C PHE A 97 -6.20 -8.91 -16.83
N TYR A 98 -7.03 -9.51 -17.70
CA TYR A 98 -7.37 -10.94 -17.65
C TYR A 98 -6.29 -11.91 -18.16
N TYR A 99 -5.20 -11.41 -18.73
CA TYR A 99 -4.21 -12.18 -19.48
C TYR A 99 -2.77 -12.05 -18.96
N HIS A 100 -2.45 -11.07 -18.10
CA HIS A 100 -1.11 -10.98 -17.49
C HIS A 100 -1.17 -11.27 -15.98
N PRO A 101 -0.17 -11.99 -15.44
CA PRO A 101 -0.14 -12.40 -14.04
C PRO A 101 0.24 -11.28 -13.06
N GLY A 102 0.27 -10.02 -13.50
CA GLY A 102 0.89 -8.91 -12.75
C GLY A 102 2.41 -8.87 -12.90
N VAL A 103 3.06 -7.85 -12.31
CA VAL A 103 4.52 -7.69 -12.23
C VAL A 103 4.98 -7.79 -10.79
#